data_AF-A0A6B3GRW0-F1
#
_entry.id   AF-A0A6B3GRW0-F1
#
_cell.length_a   1.000
_cell.length_b   1.000
_cell.length_c   1.000
_cell.angle_alpha   90.00
_cell.angle_beta   90.00
_cell.angle_gamma   90.00
#
_symmetry.space_group_name_H-M   'P 1'
#
loop_
_entity.id
_entity.type
_entity.pdbx_description
1 polymer ?
#
loop_
_entity_poly.entity_id
_entity_poly.type
_entity_poly.pdbx_seq_one_letter_code
_entity_poly.pdbx_strand_id
1 'polypeptide(L)'
;GATGVTWPADVLPGTPQWERCRSMFTSDVNAAALGFYDGGADEVLVNEAHWSMRNLLLEHMDERVQMLTGKHKSLSMVEGIQHGDVDAVAFVGYHTGAGTEGVLAHTYLANSITGVWLDGVRASEGLLNAHVAAEYGVPVVLVTGDDLTCVDAEGYAPGARKVAVKDYVSRYAAVCR
;
A
#
# COMPACT_ATOMS: atom_id res chain seq x y z
N GLY A 1 5.18 -3.64 -1.30
CA GLY A 1 5.03 -3.43 -2.75
C GLY A 1 5.93 -2.40 -3.39
N ALA A 2 6.40 -1.37 -2.67
CA ALA A 2 7.11 -0.23 -3.24
C ALA A 2 8.25 -0.55 -4.24
N THR A 3 8.54 0.40 -5.11
CA THR A 3 9.60 0.35 -6.12
C THR A 3 10.95 0.04 -5.47
N GLY A 4 11.71 -0.89 -6.07
CA GLY A 4 13.07 -1.23 -5.62
C GLY A 4 13.18 -2.05 -4.32
N VAL A 5 12.08 -2.29 -3.59
CA VAL A 5 12.07 -3.06 -2.34
C VAL A 5 11.99 -4.56 -2.64
N THR A 6 12.89 -5.37 -2.07
CA THR A 6 12.82 -6.83 -2.21
C THR A 6 13.15 -7.60 -0.93
N TRP A 7 13.72 -6.94 0.09
CA TRP A 7 14.23 -7.60 1.28
C TRP A 7 13.71 -6.94 2.57
N PRO A 8 13.57 -7.67 3.71
CA PRO A 8 13.10 -7.05 4.95
C PRO A 8 13.94 -5.86 5.43
N ALA A 9 15.25 -5.85 5.19
CA ALA A 9 16.08 -4.70 5.56
C ALA A 9 15.69 -3.41 4.83
N ASP A 10 15.06 -3.51 3.65
CA ASP A 10 14.60 -2.35 2.86
C ASP A 10 13.38 -1.66 3.49
N VAL A 11 12.68 -2.34 4.39
CA VAL A 11 11.39 -1.89 4.95
C VAL A 11 11.39 -1.77 6.47
N LEU A 12 12.45 -2.21 7.14
CA LEU A 12 12.57 -2.13 8.60
C LEU A 12 13.36 -0.87 9.01
N PRO A 13 12.78 0.02 9.84
CA PRO A 13 13.46 1.24 10.25
C PRO A 13 14.83 1.02 10.89
N GLY A 14 15.76 1.95 10.61
CA GLY A 14 17.09 1.99 11.22
C GLY A 14 18.20 1.29 10.43
N THR A 15 17.94 0.83 9.20
CA THR A 15 18.96 0.28 8.31
C THR A 15 19.32 1.28 7.18
N PRO A 16 20.54 1.22 6.62
CA PRO A 16 20.88 2.00 5.42
C PRO A 16 19.99 1.69 4.22
N GLN A 17 19.52 0.44 4.10
CA GLN A 17 18.61 0.00 3.05
C GLN A 17 17.25 0.68 3.18
N TRP A 18 16.70 0.74 4.40
CA TRP A 18 15.45 1.43 4.67
C TRP A 18 15.55 2.94 4.40
N GLU A 19 16.64 3.60 4.79
CA GLU A 19 16.82 5.03 4.48
C GLU A 19 16.86 5.30 2.97
N ARG A 20 17.48 4.40 2.19
CA ARG A 20 17.42 4.47 0.73
C ARG A 20 16.00 4.25 0.20
N CYS A 21 15.33 3.19 0.67
CA CYS A 21 14.04 2.76 0.13
C CYS A 21 12.88 3.68 0.52
N ARG A 22 12.91 4.33 1.69
CA ARG A 22 11.86 5.28 2.08
C ARG A 22 11.80 6.51 1.17
N SER A 23 12.95 6.95 0.63
CA SER A 23 12.98 8.04 -0.36
C SER A 23 12.33 7.61 -1.68
N MET A 24 12.64 6.39 -2.16
CA MET A 24 11.97 5.82 -3.34
C MET A 24 10.47 5.64 -3.12
N PHE A 25 10.07 5.12 -1.96
CA PHE A 25 8.65 4.95 -1.64
C PHE A 25 7.92 6.30 -1.49
N THR A 26 8.59 7.33 -0.95
CA THR A 26 8.05 8.70 -0.94
C THR A 26 7.82 9.19 -2.37
N SER A 27 8.73 8.92 -3.30
CA SER A 27 8.53 9.25 -4.72
C SER A 27 7.34 8.52 -5.33
N ASP A 28 7.13 7.22 -5.02
CA ASP A 28 5.96 6.47 -5.51
C ASP A 28 4.65 7.11 -5.03
N VAL A 29 4.57 7.45 -3.74
CA VAL A 29 3.38 8.06 -3.14
C VAL A 29 3.15 9.48 -3.65
N ASN A 30 4.22 10.27 -3.82
CA ASN A 30 4.11 11.62 -4.37
C ASN A 30 3.64 11.58 -5.83
N ALA A 31 4.14 10.64 -6.64
CA ALA A 31 3.69 10.47 -8.02
C ALA A 31 2.19 10.10 -8.09
N ALA A 32 1.72 9.24 -7.18
CA ALA A 32 0.29 8.93 -7.08
C ALA A 32 -0.54 10.17 -6.69
N ALA A 33 -0.09 10.94 -5.69
CA ALA A 33 -0.77 12.17 -5.26
C ALA A 33 -0.86 13.21 -6.38
N LEU A 34 0.25 13.46 -7.09
CA LEU A 34 0.27 14.34 -8.25
C LEU A 34 -0.70 13.85 -9.34
N GLY A 35 -0.74 12.55 -9.61
CA GLY A 35 -1.70 11.97 -10.54
C GLY A 35 -3.16 12.17 -10.15
N PHE A 36 -3.48 12.17 -8.84
CA PHE A 36 -4.82 12.52 -8.36
C PHE A 36 -5.16 13.99 -8.56
N TYR A 37 -4.23 14.90 -8.25
CA TYR A 37 -4.42 16.33 -8.53
C TYR A 37 -4.59 16.61 -10.03
N ASP A 38 -3.76 16.00 -10.87
CA ASP A 38 -3.87 16.11 -12.33
C ASP A 38 -5.20 15.51 -12.85
N GLY A 39 -5.73 14.51 -12.13
CA GLY A 39 -7.05 13.93 -12.34
C GLY A 39 -8.22 14.78 -11.82
N GLY A 40 -7.96 15.90 -11.17
CA GLY A 40 -8.96 16.84 -10.66
C GLY A 40 -9.38 16.64 -9.21
N ALA A 41 -8.63 15.89 -8.40
CA ALA A 41 -8.85 15.84 -6.96
C ALA A 41 -8.55 17.21 -6.33
N ASP A 42 -9.45 17.69 -5.46
CA ASP A 42 -9.25 18.94 -4.71
C ASP A 42 -8.30 18.72 -3.52
N GLU A 43 -8.36 17.55 -2.88
CA GLU A 43 -7.58 17.19 -1.70
C GLU A 43 -6.99 15.78 -1.82
N VAL A 44 -5.80 15.59 -1.25
CA VAL A 44 -5.15 14.27 -1.15
C VAL A 44 -4.60 14.10 0.27
N LEU A 45 -5.17 13.13 0.99
CA LEU A 45 -4.68 12.68 2.29
C LEU A 45 -3.90 11.36 2.13
N VAL A 46 -2.64 11.39 2.55
CA VAL A 46 -1.77 10.20 2.61
C VAL A 46 -1.78 9.62 4.01
N ASN A 47 -2.39 8.44 4.17
CA ASN A 47 -2.30 7.65 5.41
C ASN A 47 -1.12 6.69 5.36
N GLU A 48 -0.14 6.84 6.26
CA GLU A 48 0.96 5.89 6.36
C GLU A 48 0.50 4.54 6.95
N ALA A 49 0.73 3.44 6.23
CA ALA A 49 0.18 2.13 6.60
C ALA A 49 1.24 1.07 6.97
N HIS A 50 2.54 1.38 6.89
CA HIS A 50 3.62 0.38 7.06
C HIS A 50 4.33 0.48 8.41
N TRP A 51 4.41 -0.64 9.14
CA TRP A 51 5.19 -0.80 10.38
C TRP A 51 4.92 0.29 11.45
N SER A 52 5.87 1.20 11.68
CA SER A 52 5.75 2.32 12.62
C SER A 52 4.85 3.44 12.07
N MET A 53 4.49 3.37 10.79
CA MET A 53 3.72 4.34 10.03
C MET A 53 4.41 5.70 10.02
N ARG A 54 5.75 5.70 9.93
CA ARG A 54 6.64 6.89 9.97
C ARG A 54 7.78 6.77 8.95
N ASN A 55 7.44 6.32 7.74
CA ASN A 55 8.40 5.99 6.70
C ASN A 55 8.48 7.07 5.62
N LEU A 56 7.36 7.66 5.24
CA LEU A 56 7.34 8.72 4.23
C LEU A 56 8.05 9.99 4.73
N LEU A 57 8.60 10.76 3.79
CA LEU A 57 9.28 12.02 4.06
C LEU A 57 8.35 13.17 3.66
N LEU A 58 7.70 13.79 4.64
CA LEU A 58 6.72 14.88 4.41
C LEU A 58 7.33 16.04 3.62
N GLU A 59 8.57 16.39 3.91
CA GLU A 59 9.31 17.47 3.29
C GLU A 59 9.73 17.20 1.84
N HIS A 60 9.47 15.99 1.32
CA HIS A 60 9.68 15.60 -0.09
C HIS A 60 8.38 15.45 -0.88
N MET A 61 7.21 15.64 -0.25
CA MET A 61 5.90 15.55 -0.90
C MET A 61 5.50 16.91 -1.52
N ASP A 62 4.58 16.88 -2.48
CA ASP A 62 3.88 18.09 -2.95
C ASP A 62 3.23 18.81 -1.76
N GLU A 63 3.37 20.14 -1.71
CA GLU A 63 2.95 20.97 -0.57
C GLU A 63 1.44 20.93 -0.30
N ARG A 64 0.64 20.52 -1.30
CA ARG A 64 -0.81 20.37 -1.17
C ARG A 64 -1.21 19.08 -0.45
N VAL A 65 -0.30 18.10 -0.39
CA VAL A 65 -0.56 16.80 0.24
C VAL A 65 -0.64 16.95 1.74
N GLN A 66 -1.70 16.40 2.33
CA GLN A 66 -1.80 16.20 3.77
C GLN A 66 -1.31 14.80 4.12
N MET A 67 -0.62 14.66 5.25
CA MET A 67 -0.07 13.36 5.67
C MET A 67 -0.48 13.01 7.10
N LEU A 68 -1.06 11.82 7.23
CA LEU A 68 -1.37 11.20 8.51
C LEU A 68 -0.30 10.15 8.86
N THR A 69 0.67 10.57 9.69
CA THR A 69 1.83 9.78 10.11
C THR A 69 1.73 9.33 11.58
N GLY A 70 2.06 8.07 11.86
CA GLY A 70 2.01 7.44 13.17
C GLY A 70 1.00 6.29 13.30
N LYS A 71 1.19 5.49 14.35
CA LYS A 71 0.40 4.29 14.68
C LYS A 71 -0.67 4.55 15.74
N HIS A 72 -1.48 3.52 16.05
CA HIS A 72 -2.63 3.55 16.96
C HIS A 72 -3.86 4.32 16.43
N LYS A 73 -4.02 4.26 15.12
CA LYS A 73 -5.20 4.73 14.39
C LYS A 73 -6.31 3.68 14.45
N SER A 74 -7.56 4.11 14.54
CA SER A 74 -8.72 3.22 14.72
C SER A 74 -8.87 2.23 13.56
N LEU A 75 -8.69 2.70 12.33
CA LEU A 75 -8.76 1.89 11.10
C LEU A 75 -7.38 1.58 10.51
N SER A 76 -6.30 1.87 11.23
CA SER A 76 -4.93 1.48 10.87
C SER A 76 -4.54 1.89 9.43
N MET A 77 -4.53 0.93 8.49
CA MET A 77 -4.07 1.11 7.10
C MET A 77 -5.02 1.93 6.24
N VAL A 78 -6.27 2.10 6.65
CA VAL A 78 -7.29 2.88 5.93
C VAL A 78 -7.88 4.00 6.78
N GLU A 79 -7.15 4.49 7.78
CA GLU A 79 -7.57 5.64 8.59
C GLU A 79 -7.86 6.87 7.71
N GLY A 80 -8.96 7.56 8.03
CA GLY A 80 -9.43 8.76 7.35
C GLY A 80 -10.71 8.52 6.56
N ILE A 81 -10.90 7.31 6.02
CA ILE A 81 -12.08 6.99 5.19
C ILE A 81 -13.41 7.12 5.95
N GLN A 82 -13.39 7.02 7.28
CA GLN A 82 -14.59 7.05 8.10
C GLN A 82 -15.23 8.44 8.23
N HIS A 83 -14.57 9.49 7.74
CA HIS A 83 -15.04 10.87 7.89
C HIS A 83 -16.17 11.24 6.92
N GLY A 84 -16.40 10.42 5.88
CA GLY A 84 -17.51 10.58 4.94
C GLY A 84 -17.28 11.62 3.85
N ASP A 85 -16.05 12.09 3.70
CA ASP A 85 -15.55 13.10 2.75
C ASP A 85 -14.51 12.53 1.77
N VAL A 86 -14.40 11.20 1.69
CA VAL A 86 -13.45 10.51 0.80
C VAL A 86 -14.18 9.90 -0.39
N ASP A 87 -13.93 10.42 -1.59
CA ASP A 87 -14.57 9.93 -2.82
C ASP A 87 -13.95 8.62 -3.35
N ALA A 88 -12.68 8.36 -3.04
CA ALA A 88 -11.94 7.20 -3.53
C ALA A 88 -10.68 6.93 -2.69
N VAL A 89 -10.18 5.69 -2.73
CA VAL A 89 -8.93 5.30 -2.07
C VAL A 89 -7.93 4.64 -3.02
N ALA A 90 -6.65 4.89 -2.81
CA ALA A 90 -5.54 4.26 -3.50
C ALA A 90 -4.71 3.39 -2.57
N PHE A 91 -4.41 2.18 -3.00
CA PHE A 91 -3.55 1.23 -2.29
C PHE A 91 -2.15 1.27 -2.92
N VAL A 92 -1.27 2.13 -2.38
CA VAL A 92 0.06 2.37 -2.94
C VAL A 92 1.10 1.51 -2.23
N GLY A 93 1.88 0.74 -3.00
CA GLY A 93 2.96 -0.08 -2.47
C GLY A 93 2.51 -1.33 -1.72
N TYR A 94 1.35 -1.89 -2.06
CA TYR A 94 0.78 -3.11 -1.48
C TYR A 94 1.53 -4.37 -1.92
N HIS A 95 1.29 -5.49 -1.23
CA HIS A 95 1.84 -6.80 -1.55
C HIS A 95 0.77 -7.90 -1.39
N THR A 96 1.06 -9.09 -1.90
CA THR A 96 0.20 -10.27 -1.72
C THR A 96 0.21 -10.77 -0.26
N GLY A 97 -0.79 -11.60 0.07
CA GLY A 97 -1.07 -12.06 1.43
C GLY A 97 -0.21 -13.22 1.93
N ALA A 98 -0.32 -13.52 3.23
CA ALA A 98 0.33 -14.68 3.84
C ALA A 98 -0.09 -16.00 3.17
N GLY A 99 0.89 -16.86 2.89
CA GLY A 99 0.68 -18.15 2.23
C GLY A 99 0.40 -18.05 0.73
N THR A 100 0.78 -16.93 0.10
CA THR A 100 0.75 -16.73 -1.36
C THR A 100 2.12 -16.31 -1.87
N GLU A 101 2.32 -16.41 -3.19
CA GLU A 101 3.52 -15.92 -3.86
C GLU A 101 3.46 -14.39 -4.01
N GLY A 102 4.62 -13.73 -3.99
CA GLY A 102 4.76 -12.28 -4.11
C GLY A 102 5.95 -11.75 -3.30
N VAL A 103 6.49 -10.61 -3.70
CA VAL A 103 7.64 -10.00 -3.04
C VAL A 103 7.24 -9.57 -1.62
N LEU A 104 7.92 -10.14 -0.62
CA LEU A 104 7.62 -9.95 0.80
C LEU A 104 6.17 -10.31 1.19
N ALA A 105 5.55 -11.28 0.51
CA ALA A 105 4.18 -11.71 0.79
C ALA A 105 3.94 -12.02 2.29
N HIS A 106 2.94 -11.36 2.88
CA HIS A 106 2.46 -11.57 4.25
C HIS A 106 1.11 -10.87 4.50
N THR A 107 0.50 -11.13 5.66
CA THR A 107 -0.67 -10.39 6.16
C THR A 107 -0.38 -9.99 7.61
N TYR A 108 -0.19 -8.69 7.86
CA TYR A 108 0.18 -8.01 9.11
C TYR A 108 1.48 -8.49 9.79
N LEU A 109 1.54 -9.75 10.22
CA LEU A 109 2.66 -10.30 11.00
C LEU A 109 3.46 -11.31 10.17
N ALA A 110 4.46 -10.82 9.45
CA ALA A 110 5.22 -11.57 8.43
C ALA A 110 5.82 -12.91 8.87
N ASN A 111 6.13 -13.08 10.17
CA ASN A 111 6.77 -14.28 10.71
C ASN A 111 5.86 -15.07 11.67
N SER A 112 4.56 -14.76 11.71
CA SER A 112 3.63 -15.38 12.68
C SER A 112 2.34 -15.87 12.04
N ILE A 113 1.94 -15.29 10.91
CA ILE A 113 0.70 -15.63 10.21
C ILE A 113 1.02 -16.32 8.89
N THR A 114 0.44 -17.50 8.67
CA THR A 114 0.55 -18.28 7.42
C THR A 114 -0.70 -18.16 6.54
N GLY A 115 -1.76 -17.53 7.04
CA GLY A 115 -2.98 -17.24 6.32
C GLY A 115 -4.00 -16.51 7.18
N VAL A 116 -4.81 -15.70 6.52
CA VAL A 116 -6.00 -15.04 7.08
C VAL A 116 -7.15 -15.36 6.14
N TRP A 117 -8.36 -15.48 6.66
CA TRP A 117 -9.56 -15.72 5.84
C TRP A 117 -10.64 -14.72 6.19
N LEU A 118 -11.31 -14.21 5.16
CA LEU A 118 -12.55 -13.43 5.26
C LEU A 118 -13.61 -14.18 4.49
N ASP A 119 -14.69 -14.59 5.16
CA ASP A 119 -15.79 -15.37 4.58
C ASP A 119 -15.35 -16.61 3.77
N GLY A 120 -14.32 -17.30 4.26
CA GLY A 120 -13.74 -18.49 3.62
C GLY A 120 -12.76 -18.22 2.48
N VAL A 121 -12.56 -16.95 2.09
CA VAL A 121 -11.58 -16.53 1.08
C VAL A 121 -10.27 -16.15 1.77
N ARG A 122 -9.13 -16.63 1.27
CA ARG A 122 -7.81 -16.24 1.79
C ARG A 122 -7.60 -14.74 1.56
N ALA A 123 -7.21 -14.03 2.62
CA ALA A 123 -7.16 -12.57 2.63
C ALA A 123 -5.72 -12.02 2.70
N SER A 124 -5.40 -11.14 1.75
CA SER A 124 -4.31 -10.18 1.85
C SER A 124 -4.74 -8.95 2.65
N GLU A 125 -3.79 -8.10 3.02
CA GLU A 125 -4.13 -6.77 3.57
C GLU A 125 -4.94 -5.94 2.57
N GLY A 126 -4.67 -6.09 1.26
CA GLY A 126 -5.47 -5.51 0.18
C GLY A 126 -6.94 -5.89 0.26
N LEU A 127 -7.24 -7.19 0.35
CA LEU A 127 -8.62 -7.67 0.48
C LEU A 127 -9.29 -7.11 1.75
N LEU A 128 -8.62 -7.23 2.91
CA LEU A 128 -9.19 -6.77 4.19
C LEU A 128 -9.50 -5.26 4.15
N ASN A 129 -8.56 -4.46 3.66
CA ASN A 129 -8.71 -3.02 3.57
C ASN A 129 -9.77 -2.60 2.55
N ALA A 130 -9.91 -3.33 1.43
CA ALA A 130 -10.97 -3.09 0.45
C ALA A 130 -12.37 -3.34 1.04
N HIS A 131 -12.53 -4.37 1.87
CA HIS A 131 -13.80 -4.62 2.56
C HIS A 131 -14.14 -3.52 3.57
N VAL A 132 -13.15 -3.00 4.31
CA VAL A 132 -13.37 -1.85 5.20
C VAL A 132 -13.72 -0.61 4.38
N ALA A 133 -13.04 -0.34 3.27
CA ALA A 133 -13.36 0.77 2.37
C ALA A 133 -14.80 0.68 1.82
N ALA A 134 -15.24 -0.53 1.43
CA ALA A 134 -16.59 -0.77 0.95
C ALA A 134 -17.67 -0.52 2.02
N GLU A 135 -17.40 -0.81 3.29
CA GLU A 135 -18.33 -0.50 4.41
C GLU A 135 -18.60 1.01 4.51
N TYR A 136 -17.61 1.85 4.19
CA TYR A 136 -17.77 3.31 4.14
C TYR A 136 -18.18 3.84 2.75
N GLY A 137 -18.48 2.96 1.79
CA GLY A 137 -18.87 3.34 0.44
C GLY A 137 -17.74 3.94 -0.41
N VAL A 138 -16.48 3.77 -0.01
CA VAL A 138 -15.31 4.34 -0.68
C VAL A 138 -14.71 3.32 -1.66
N PRO A 139 -14.74 3.58 -2.98
CA PRO A 139 -14.17 2.66 -3.96
C PRO A 139 -12.63 2.70 -3.96
N VAL A 140 -12.00 1.53 -4.10
CA VAL A 140 -10.57 1.44 -4.42
C VAL A 140 -10.39 1.72 -5.92
N VAL A 141 -9.62 2.76 -6.26
CA VAL A 141 -9.45 3.21 -7.66
C VAL A 141 -8.06 2.95 -8.21
N LEU A 142 -7.08 2.71 -7.34
CA LEU A 142 -5.70 2.42 -7.72
C LEU A 142 -5.11 1.36 -6.78
N VAL A 143 -4.39 0.39 -7.34
CA VAL A 143 -3.53 -0.54 -6.57
C VAL A 143 -2.16 -0.60 -7.22
N THR A 144 -1.10 -0.40 -6.42
CA THR A 144 0.29 -0.54 -6.90
C THR A 144 1.08 -1.51 -6.04
N GLY A 145 1.97 -2.28 -6.66
CA GLY A 145 2.75 -3.33 -6.01
C GLY A 145 3.64 -4.06 -7.01
N ASP A 146 3.91 -5.35 -6.77
CA ASP A 146 4.42 -6.22 -7.83
C ASP A 146 3.28 -6.69 -8.77
N ASP A 147 3.64 -7.41 -9.84
CA ASP A 147 2.71 -8.03 -10.77
C ASP A 147 1.73 -8.99 -10.09
N LEU A 148 2.19 -9.79 -9.12
CA LEU A 148 1.30 -10.68 -8.36
C LEU A 148 0.31 -9.94 -7.44
N THR A 149 0.69 -8.78 -6.91
CA THR A 149 -0.24 -7.89 -6.19
C THR A 149 -1.34 -7.39 -7.12
N CYS A 150 -1.01 -7.09 -8.38
CA CYS A 150 -2.00 -6.68 -9.37
C CYS A 150 -2.99 -7.81 -9.68
N VAL A 151 -2.52 -9.07 -9.73
CA VAL A 151 -3.37 -10.24 -9.87
C VAL A 151 -4.27 -10.44 -8.65
N ASP A 152 -3.74 -10.32 -7.43
CA ASP A 152 -4.53 -10.39 -6.19
C ASP A 152 -5.62 -9.31 -6.15
N ALA A 153 -5.31 -8.09 -6.61
CA ALA A 153 -6.25 -6.98 -6.71
C ALA A 153 -7.43 -7.21 -7.66
N GLU A 154 -7.34 -8.14 -8.62
CA GLU A 154 -8.50 -8.54 -9.43
C GLU A 154 -9.63 -9.12 -8.58
N GLY A 155 -9.30 -9.74 -7.43
CA GLY A 155 -10.28 -10.34 -6.53
C GLY A 155 -11.03 -9.33 -5.67
N TYR A 156 -10.43 -8.20 -5.31
CA TYR A 156 -10.99 -7.25 -4.34
C TYR A 156 -11.23 -5.84 -4.88
N ALA A 157 -10.57 -5.46 -5.97
CA ALA A 157 -10.70 -4.15 -6.61
C ALA A 157 -10.66 -4.28 -8.15
N PRO A 158 -11.59 -5.04 -8.77
CA PRO A 158 -11.57 -5.30 -10.21
C PRO A 158 -11.65 -4.02 -11.06
N GLY A 159 -12.36 -2.99 -10.57
CA GLY A 159 -12.49 -1.69 -11.24
C GLY A 159 -11.30 -0.74 -11.03
N ALA A 160 -10.38 -1.05 -10.10
CA ALA A 160 -9.21 -0.22 -9.87
C ALA A 160 -8.21 -0.33 -11.02
N ARG A 161 -7.50 0.76 -11.28
CA ARG A 161 -6.27 0.70 -12.08
C ARG A 161 -5.20 -0.05 -11.28
N LYS A 162 -4.60 -1.08 -11.87
CA LYS A 162 -3.46 -1.79 -11.27
C LYS A 162 -2.16 -1.39 -11.97
N VAL A 163 -1.10 -1.19 -11.19
CA VAL A 163 0.23 -0.82 -11.72
C VAL A 163 1.31 -1.64 -11.01
N ALA A 164 1.96 -2.53 -11.76
CA ALA A 164 3.13 -3.25 -11.30
C ALA A 164 4.37 -2.34 -11.44
N VAL A 165 5.00 -1.99 -10.32
CA VAL A 165 6.26 -1.21 -10.31
C VAL A 165 7.50 -2.10 -10.39
N LYS A 166 7.30 -3.42 -10.27
CA LYS A 166 8.32 -4.46 -10.38
C LYS A 166 7.66 -5.80 -10.71
N ASP A 167 8.43 -6.69 -11.32
CA ASP A 167 7.98 -8.04 -11.64
C ASP A 167 8.55 -9.04 -10.64
N TYR A 168 7.71 -9.92 -10.13
CA TYR A 168 8.04 -10.99 -9.20
C TYR A 168 9.05 -11.97 -9.80
N VAL A 169 10.07 -12.33 -9.01
CA VAL A 169 10.96 -13.46 -9.31
C VAL A 169 10.91 -14.50 -8.19
N SER A 170 10.95 -14.04 -6.94
CA SER A 170 10.75 -14.86 -5.75
C SER A 170 10.29 -13.96 -4.60
N ARG A 171 9.97 -14.55 -3.43
CA ARG A 171 9.64 -13.78 -2.22
C ARG A 171 10.62 -12.64 -1.90
N TYR A 172 11.87 -12.77 -2.33
CA TYR A 172 12.94 -11.82 -2.03
C TYR A 172 13.67 -11.25 -3.25
N ALA A 173 13.12 -11.42 -4.46
CA ALA A 173 13.75 -10.94 -5.68
C ALA A 173 12.70 -10.43 -6.67
N ALA A 174 13.03 -9.36 -7.39
CA ALA A 174 12.17 -8.75 -8.39
C ALA A 174 12.98 -8.06 -9.49
N VAL A 175 12.40 -7.93 -10.68
CA VAL A 175 12.88 -7.02 -11.73
C VAL A 175 12.22 -5.66 -11.52
N CYS A 176 12.99 -4.65 -11.13
CA CYS A 176 12.46 -3.30 -10.81
C CYS A 176 12.63 -2.33 -11.98
N ARG A 177 11.71 -1.35 -12.10
CA ARG A 177 11.71 -0.31 -13.13
C ARG A 177 11.77 1.08 -12.50
#